data_AF-A0AAT9PV85-F1
#
_entry.id   AF-A0AAT9PV85-F1
#
_cell.length_a   1.000
_cell.length_b   1.000
_cell.length_c   1.000
_cell.angle_alpha   90.00
_cell.angle_beta   90.00
_cell.angle_gamma   90.00
#
_symmetry.space_group_name_H-M   'P 1'
#
loop_
_entity.id
_entity.type
_entity.pdbx_description
1 polymer ?
#
loop_
_entity_poly.entity_id
_entity_poly.type
_entity_poly.pdbx_seq_one_letter_code
_entity_poly.pdbx_strand_id
1 'polypeptide(L)'
;MIIMNNYSKVGTYIMLETSGYSIVEKNKVELVRQGVGGFSEDGQVVGIYIKNNKLYFFYNGLSFETSIGNLICVNRYISKFERCFSVTIAGRNICHIVYEPFIDPGMIYYDADPEEFDVLLYLSKLLKNKDSIKRFLYGMEMLKEQHKE
;
A
#
# COMPACT_ATOMS: atom_id res chain seq x y z
N MET A 1 -5.13 -11.25 -13.01
CA MET A 1 -4.34 -11.39 -11.79
C MET A 1 -3.58 -10.10 -11.54
N ILE A 2 -3.54 -9.62 -10.30
CA ILE A 2 -2.70 -8.49 -9.86
C ILE A 2 -1.79 -8.97 -8.75
N ILE A 3 -0.52 -8.57 -8.77
CA ILE A 3 0.46 -8.98 -7.77
C ILE A 3 1.01 -7.74 -7.08
N MET A 4 0.82 -7.66 -5.76
CA MET A 4 1.38 -6.60 -4.93
C MET A 4 2.45 -7.17 -4.01
N ASN A 5 3.52 -6.42 -3.81
CA ASN A 5 4.46 -6.71 -2.74
C ASN A 5 3.72 -6.62 -1.40
N ASN A 6 3.87 -7.64 -0.55
CA ASN A 6 3.35 -7.60 0.80
C ASN A 6 4.38 -6.94 1.71
N TYR A 7 4.14 -5.67 2.05
CA TYR A 7 4.99 -4.87 2.92
C TYR A 7 5.00 -5.43 4.35
N SER A 8 3.83 -5.85 4.86
CA SER A 8 3.69 -6.37 6.22
C SER A 8 4.26 -7.77 6.41
N LYS A 9 4.55 -8.52 5.34
CA LYS A 9 5.10 -9.89 5.44
C LYS A 9 6.09 -10.18 4.31
N VAL A 10 7.37 -9.94 4.61
CA VAL A 10 8.50 -10.25 3.73
C VAL A 10 8.44 -11.72 3.30
N GLY A 11 8.87 -12.00 2.07
CA GLY A 11 8.79 -13.35 1.50
C GLY A 11 7.40 -13.74 1.00
N THR A 12 6.41 -12.84 1.01
CA THR A 12 5.07 -13.11 0.44
C THR A 12 4.59 -12.05 -0.56
N TYR A 13 3.59 -12.40 -1.38
CA TYR A 13 2.83 -11.49 -2.24
C TYR A 13 1.36 -11.47 -1.85
N ILE A 14 0.69 -10.34 -2.10
CA ILE A 14 -0.76 -10.26 -2.14
C ILE A 14 -1.18 -10.45 -3.61
N MET A 15 -1.88 -11.54 -3.91
CA MET A 15 -2.43 -11.82 -5.23
C MET A 15 -3.91 -11.45 -5.27
N LEU A 16 -4.31 -10.64 -6.24
CA LEU A 16 -5.71 -10.32 -6.50
C LEU A 16 -6.22 -11.11 -7.71
N GLU A 17 -7.33 -11.80 -7.51
CA GLU A 17 -8.05 -12.61 -8.48
C GLU A 17 -9.51 -12.15 -8.55
N THR A 18 -10.29 -12.71 -9.48
CA THR A 18 -11.72 -12.40 -9.61
C THR A 18 -12.54 -12.82 -8.39
N SER A 19 -12.07 -13.83 -7.64
CA SER A 19 -12.72 -14.36 -6.43
C SER A 19 -12.35 -13.59 -5.15
N GLY A 20 -11.38 -12.67 -5.20
CA GLY A 20 -10.89 -11.96 -4.03
C GLY A 20 -9.37 -11.82 -4.02
N TYR A 21 -8.76 -12.05 -2.86
CA TYR A 21 -7.31 -12.00 -2.71
C TYR A 21 -6.77 -13.19 -1.93
N SER A 22 -5.50 -13.51 -2.16
CA SER A 22 -4.76 -14.54 -1.43
C SER A 22 -3.36 -14.06 -1.09
N ILE A 23 -2.77 -14.66 -0.04
CA ILE A 23 -1.36 -14.47 0.29
C ILE A 23 -0.60 -15.70 -0.13
N VAL A 24 0.41 -15.49 -0.95
CA VAL A 24 1.26 -16.56 -1.46
C VAL A 24 2.71 -16.32 -1.11
N GLU A 25 3.47 -17.40 -0.94
CA GLU A 25 4.92 -17.30 -0.77
C GLU A 25 5.59 -16.81 -2.07
N LYS A 26 6.67 -16.05 -1.92
CA LYS A 26 7.51 -15.64 -3.05
C LYS A 26 8.27 -16.87 -3.55
N ASN A 27 7.87 -17.39 -4.70
CA ASN A 27 8.62 -18.41 -5.40
C ASN A 27 9.94 -17.83 -5.95
N LYS A 28 10.87 -18.69 -6.41
CA LYS A 28 12.11 -18.25 -7.09
C LYS A 28 11.87 -17.44 -8.37
N VAL A 29 10.69 -17.59 -8.98
CA VAL A 29 10.31 -16.80 -10.17
C VAL A 29 9.80 -15.45 -9.69
N GLU A 30 10.54 -14.39 -9.97
CA GLU A 30 10.09 -13.04 -9.70
C GLU A 30 8.89 -12.70 -10.59
N LEU A 31 7.73 -12.52 -9.95
CA LEU A 31 6.53 -12.09 -10.64
C LEU A 31 6.55 -10.57 -10.78
N VAL A 32 6.08 -10.07 -11.94
CA VAL A 32 5.99 -8.64 -12.21
C VAL A 32 5.05 -7.99 -11.21
N ARG A 33 5.62 -7.23 -10.29
CA ARG A 33 4.88 -6.49 -9.27
C ARG A 33 4.16 -5.33 -9.92
N GLN A 34 2.90 -5.17 -9.55
CA GLN A 34 2.04 -4.10 -10.04
C GLN A 34 1.71 -3.10 -8.95
N GLY A 35 2.14 -3.35 -7.72
CA GLY A 35 1.83 -2.50 -6.59
C GLY A 35 2.45 -2.97 -5.29
N VAL A 36 1.99 -2.33 -4.22
CA VAL A 36 2.40 -2.60 -2.85
C VAL A 36 1.18 -2.52 -1.95
N GLY A 37 1.11 -3.41 -0.99
CA GLY A 37 0.07 -3.41 0.03
C GLY A 37 0.53 -4.14 1.26
N GLY A 38 -0.39 -4.37 2.18
CA GLY A 38 -0.15 -5.11 3.40
C GLY A 38 -1.40 -5.15 4.25
N PHE A 39 -1.17 -5.48 5.51
CA PHE A 39 -2.18 -5.63 6.54
C PHE A 39 -2.05 -4.49 7.54
N SER A 40 -3.17 -3.84 7.84
CA SER A 40 -3.27 -3.06 9.07
C SER A 40 -3.24 -3.97 10.29
N GLU A 41 -3.08 -3.39 11.48
CA GLU A 41 -3.01 -4.14 12.74
C GLU A 41 -4.26 -4.99 13.02
N ASP A 42 -5.44 -4.50 12.61
CA ASP A 42 -6.72 -5.19 12.70
C ASP A 42 -6.98 -6.17 11.54
N GLY A 43 -5.96 -6.43 10.71
CA GLY A 43 -5.99 -7.44 9.64
C GLY A 43 -6.68 -6.99 8.34
N GLN A 44 -7.01 -5.71 8.19
CA GLN A 44 -7.57 -5.18 6.93
C GLN A 44 -6.48 -5.17 5.86
N VAL A 45 -6.82 -5.58 4.64
CA VAL A 45 -5.86 -5.58 3.53
C VAL A 45 -6.02 -4.31 2.74
N VAL A 46 -4.91 -3.59 2.62
CA VAL A 46 -4.84 -2.27 2.00
C VAL A 46 -3.68 -2.23 1.03
N GLY A 47 -3.84 -1.55 -0.09
CA GLY A 47 -2.76 -1.41 -1.05
C GLY A 47 -3.04 -0.45 -2.16
N ILE A 48 -2.02 -0.27 -2.99
CA ILE A 48 -2.08 0.52 -4.21
C ILE A 48 -1.41 -0.25 -5.33
N TYR A 49 -2.04 -0.28 -6.50
CA TYR A 49 -1.49 -0.95 -7.67
C TYR A 49 -1.85 -0.24 -8.97
N ILE A 50 -1.14 -0.62 -10.04
CA ILE A 50 -1.34 -0.12 -11.39
C ILE A 50 -1.78 -1.26 -12.29
N LYS A 51 -2.84 -1.02 -13.06
CA LYS A 51 -3.31 -1.93 -14.10
C LYS A 51 -3.68 -1.10 -15.32
N ASN A 52 -3.14 -1.46 -16.49
CA ASN A 52 -3.42 -0.77 -17.76
C ASN A 52 -3.23 0.77 -17.65
N ASN A 53 -2.11 1.20 -17.03
CA ASN A 53 -1.76 2.60 -16.77
C ASN A 53 -2.76 3.39 -15.90
N LYS A 54 -3.65 2.68 -15.19
CA LYS A 54 -4.59 3.28 -14.25
C LYS A 54 -4.21 2.91 -12.82
N LEU A 55 -4.36 3.88 -11.92
CA LEU A 55 -4.09 3.73 -10.49
C LEU A 55 -5.33 3.17 -9.79
N TYR A 56 -5.12 2.17 -8.95
CA TYR A 56 -6.17 1.58 -8.13
C TYR A 56 -5.74 1.60 -6.67
N PHE A 57 -6.67 2.02 -5.82
CA PHE A 57 -6.59 1.79 -4.39
C PHE A 57 -7.33 0.48 -4.08
N PHE A 58 -6.69 -0.41 -3.34
CA PHE A 58 -7.27 -1.68 -2.91
C PHE A 58 -7.59 -1.63 -1.42
N TYR A 59 -8.79 -2.06 -1.06
CA TYR A 59 -9.23 -2.17 0.33
C TYR A 59 -10.19 -3.36 0.49
N ASN A 60 -9.78 -4.34 1.29
CA ASN A 60 -10.56 -5.53 1.66
C ASN A 60 -11.27 -6.23 0.49
N GLY A 61 -10.53 -6.56 -0.55
CA GLY A 61 -11.08 -7.28 -1.71
C GLY A 61 -11.75 -6.37 -2.74
N LEU A 62 -11.89 -5.08 -2.47
CA LEU A 62 -12.46 -4.11 -3.41
C LEU A 62 -11.36 -3.23 -4.01
N SER A 63 -11.47 -3.01 -5.31
CA SER A 63 -10.57 -2.14 -6.06
C SER A 63 -11.29 -0.88 -6.52
N PHE A 64 -10.70 0.27 -6.22
CA PHE A 64 -11.24 1.59 -6.53
C PHE A 64 -10.30 2.29 -7.52
N GLU A 65 -10.75 2.46 -8.75
CA GLU A 65 -10.03 3.24 -9.76
C GLU A 65 -9.96 4.71 -9.34
N THR A 66 -8.80 5.33 -9.48
CA THR A 66 -8.64 6.75 -9.18
C THR A 66 -7.64 7.42 -10.11
N SER A 67 -7.73 8.75 -10.19
CA SER A 67 -6.70 9.61 -10.76
C SER A 67 -5.93 10.30 -9.65
N ILE A 68 -4.74 10.81 -9.96
CA ILE A 68 -3.89 11.49 -8.98
C ILE A 68 -4.59 12.72 -8.37
N GLY A 69 -5.42 13.43 -9.16
CA GLY A 69 -6.12 14.62 -8.69
C GLY A 69 -7.36 14.33 -7.82
N ASN A 70 -7.87 13.10 -7.86
CA ASN A 70 -9.11 12.71 -7.17
C ASN A 70 -8.85 11.90 -5.90
N LEU A 71 -7.59 11.56 -5.62
CA LEU A 71 -7.17 10.76 -4.48
C LEU A 71 -6.62 11.67 -3.38
N ILE A 72 -7.18 11.55 -2.18
CA ILE A 72 -6.67 12.19 -0.97
C ILE A 72 -6.39 11.08 0.04
N CYS A 73 -5.13 10.94 0.44
CA CYS A 73 -4.72 10.03 1.50
C CYS A 73 -4.24 10.85 2.70
N VAL A 74 -4.81 10.58 3.87
CA VAL A 74 -4.42 11.23 5.12
C VAL A 74 -4.03 10.16 6.12
N ASN A 75 -2.93 10.39 6.83
CA ASN A 75 -2.56 9.60 7.99
C ASN A 75 -2.06 10.57 9.07
N ARG A 76 -2.82 10.72 10.16
CA ARG A 76 -2.52 11.69 11.22
C ARG A 76 -2.85 11.14 12.60
N TYR A 77 -2.14 11.60 13.62
CA TYR A 77 -2.51 11.36 15.01
C TYR A 77 -3.88 11.97 15.31
N ILE A 78 -4.73 11.19 15.97
CA ILE A 78 -6.02 11.63 16.53
C ILE A 78 -6.02 11.61 18.06
N SER A 79 -5.08 10.86 18.64
CA SER A 79 -4.78 10.86 20.08
C SER A 79 -3.27 10.73 20.28
N LYS A 80 -2.82 10.60 21.53
CA LYS A 80 -1.40 10.38 21.85
C LYS A 80 -0.87 9.05 21.30
N PHE A 81 -1.74 8.06 21.16
CA PHE A 81 -1.36 6.70 20.79
C PHE A 81 -1.97 6.25 19.46
N GLU A 82 -3.03 6.90 18.98
CA GLU A 82 -3.74 6.43 17.79
C GLU A 82 -3.57 7.38 16.60
N ARG A 83 -3.57 6.76 15.42
CA ARG A 83 -3.59 7.40 14.12
C ARG A 83 -4.86 7.04 13.38
N CYS A 84 -5.30 7.97 12.53
CA CYS A 84 -6.38 7.75 11.58
C CYS A 84 -5.79 7.77 10.17
N PHE A 85 -5.81 6.61 9.52
CA PHE A 85 -5.55 6.46 8.10
C PHE A 85 -6.88 6.56 7.34
N SER A 86 -6.95 7.46 6.36
CA SER A 86 -8.14 7.59 5.52
C SER A 86 -7.80 7.85 4.07
N VAL A 87 -8.64 7.30 3.20
CA VAL A 87 -8.56 7.50 1.75
C VAL A 87 -9.90 7.94 1.20
N THR A 88 -9.88 9.10 0.55
CA THR A 88 -11.03 9.67 -0.14
C THR A 88 -10.76 9.67 -1.64
N ILE A 89 -11.69 9.10 -2.42
CA ILE A 89 -11.64 9.08 -3.88
C ILE A 89 -12.88 9.80 -4.41
N ALA A 90 -12.69 10.84 -5.22
CA ALA A 90 -13.77 11.63 -5.82
C ALA A 90 -14.81 12.10 -4.77
N GLY A 91 -14.34 12.54 -3.61
CA GLY A 91 -15.17 13.03 -2.50
C GLY A 91 -15.86 11.95 -1.65
N ARG A 92 -15.67 10.66 -1.97
CA ARG A 92 -16.21 9.55 -1.17
C ARG A 92 -15.12 8.97 -0.27
N ASN A 93 -15.42 8.82 1.02
CA ASN A 93 -14.54 8.13 1.96
C ASN A 93 -14.61 6.62 1.68
N ILE A 94 -13.49 6.06 1.23
CA ILE A 94 -13.37 4.65 0.81
C ILE A 94 -12.76 3.80 1.92
N CYS A 95 -11.85 4.37 2.71
CA CYS A 95 -11.14 3.68 3.77
C CYS A 95 -10.98 4.62 4.96
N HIS A 96 -11.25 4.08 6.15
CA HIS A 96 -11.12 4.77 7.43
C HIS A 96 -10.68 3.75 8.48
N ILE A 97 -9.41 3.80 8.87
CA ILE A 97 -8.81 2.90 9.84
C ILE A 97 -8.25 3.75 10.98
N VAL A 98 -8.72 3.47 12.19
CA VAL A 98 -8.12 4.00 13.42
C VAL A 98 -7.29 2.88 14.02
N TYR A 99 -6.02 3.15 14.30
CA TYR A 99 -5.06 2.15 14.74
C TYR A 99 -3.99 2.78 15.62
N GLU A 100 -3.39 1.99 16.51
CA GLU A 100 -2.14 2.36 17.15
C GLU A 100 -1.00 2.03 16.16
N PRO A 101 -0.09 2.95 15.82
CA PRO A 101 1.00 2.59 14.93
C PRO A 101 1.93 1.63 15.64
N PHE A 102 2.28 0.53 14.98
CA PHE A 102 3.36 -0.33 15.44
C PHE A 102 4.65 0.49 15.52
N ILE A 103 5.21 0.57 16.73
CA ILE A 103 6.52 1.16 16.99
C ILE A 103 7.39 0.02 17.53
N ASP A 104 8.39 -0.41 16.75
CA ASP A 104 9.35 -1.40 17.23
C ASP A 104 10.01 -0.86 18.52
N PRO A 105 9.93 -1.56 19.67
CA PRO A 105 10.60 -1.15 20.90
C PRO A 105 12.13 -0.99 20.73
N GLY A 106 12.70 -1.70 19.75
CA GLY A 106 14.09 -1.61 19.30
C GLY A 106 14.45 -0.29 18.61
N MET A 107 13.48 0.53 18.19
CA MET A 107 13.73 1.86 17.59
C MET A 107 14.35 2.86 18.58
N ILE A 108 14.30 2.57 19.88
CA ILE A 108 15.03 3.34 20.91
C ILE A 108 16.55 3.05 20.82
N TYR A 109 16.92 1.89 20.27
CA TYR A 109 18.30 1.38 20.23
C TYR A 109 18.96 1.53 18.85
N TYR A 110 18.18 1.76 17.78
CA TYR A 110 18.67 2.05 16.43
C TYR A 110 17.78 3.10 15.76
N ASP A 111 18.36 3.97 14.91
CA ASP A 111 17.63 4.97 14.09
C ASP A 111 16.78 4.29 12.99
N ALA A 112 15.84 3.44 13.39
CA ALA A 112 14.91 2.80 12.48
C ALA A 112 13.77 3.76 12.12
N ASP A 113 13.31 3.74 10.87
CA ASP A 113 12.21 4.58 10.41
C ASP A 113 10.88 3.91 10.82
N PRO A 114 9.97 4.60 11.54
CA PRO A 114 8.63 4.07 11.83
C PRO A 114 7.89 3.54 10.60
N GLU A 115 8.22 4.02 9.41
CA GLU A 115 7.69 3.50 8.15
C GLU A 115 7.99 2.03 7.90
N GLU A 116 9.16 1.55 8.32
CA GLU A 116 9.67 0.22 7.97
C GLU A 116 8.72 -0.89 8.42
N PHE A 117 7.90 -0.60 9.44
CA PHE A 117 7.01 -1.56 10.08
C PHE A 117 5.53 -1.17 10.02
N ASP A 118 5.17 0.03 9.55
CA ASP A 118 3.78 0.50 9.43
C ASP A 118 3.39 0.69 7.96
N VAL A 119 2.64 -0.28 7.41
CA VAL A 119 2.17 -0.22 6.03
C VAL A 119 1.24 0.97 5.76
N LEU A 120 0.44 1.39 6.73
CA LEU A 120 -0.47 2.53 6.58
C LEU A 120 0.31 3.84 6.54
N LEU A 121 1.39 3.94 7.31
CA LEU A 121 2.31 5.07 7.23
C LEU A 121 3.05 5.09 5.89
N TYR A 122 3.61 3.95 5.47
CA TYR A 122 4.29 3.79 4.19
C TYR A 122 3.38 4.18 3.00
N LEU A 123 2.17 3.63 2.94
CA LEU A 123 1.19 3.95 1.90
C LEU A 123 0.82 5.44 1.91
N SER A 124 0.66 6.04 3.10
CA SER A 124 0.34 7.46 3.20
C SER A 124 1.45 8.37 2.67
N LYS A 125 2.72 7.97 2.79
CA LYS A 125 3.86 8.71 2.24
C LYS A 125 3.98 8.54 0.72
N LEU A 126 3.71 7.34 0.19
CA LEU A 126 3.57 7.12 -1.26
C LEU A 126 2.45 7.97 -1.86
N LEU A 127 1.35 8.12 -1.13
CA LEU A 127 0.13 8.84 -1.55
C LEU A 127 0.07 10.30 -1.09
N LYS A 128 1.16 10.83 -0.52
CA LYS A 128 1.17 12.13 0.15
C LYS A 128 0.75 13.29 -0.75
N ASN A 129 1.21 13.29 -1.99
CA ASN A 129 0.94 14.34 -2.96
C ASN A 129 1.13 13.84 -4.39
N LYS A 130 0.78 14.70 -5.35
CA LYS A 130 0.88 14.42 -6.79
C LYS A 130 2.26 13.95 -7.23
N ASP A 131 3.33 14.51 -6.66
CA ASP A 131 4.70 14.17 -7.06
C ASP A 131 5.15 12.82 -6.49
N SER A 132 4.82 12.51 -5.23
CA SER A 132 5.04 11.17 -4.66
C SER A 132 4.33 10.09 -5.47
N ILE A 133 3.08 10.32 -5.84
CA ILE A 133 2.29 9.36 -6.63
C ILE A 133 2.91 9.18 -8.02
N LYS A 134 3.34 10.26 -8.68
CA LYS A 134 4.04 10.16 -9.98
C LYS A 134 5.33 9.36 -9.88
N ARG A 135 6.14 9.55 -8.82
CA ARG A 135 7.36 8.76 -8.61
C ARG A 135 7.05 7.28 -8.44
N PHE A 136 5.99 6.95 -7.70
CA PHE A 136 5.51 5.58 -7.57
C PHE A 136 5.10 5.00 -8.93
N LEU A 137 4.31 5.73 -9.73
CA LEU A 137 3.89 5.29 -11.07
C LEU A 137 5.10 5.02 -11.97
N TYR A 138 6.08 5.93 -11.98
CA TYR A 138 7.31 5.79 -12.75
C TYR A 138 8.14 4.58 -12.29
N GLY A 139 8.29 4.37 -10.97
CA GLY A 139 9.01 3.22 -10.44
C GLY A 139 8.38 1.88 -10.84
N MET A 140 7.05 1.79 -10.84
CA MET A 140 6.34 0.60 -11.30
C MET A 140 6.48 0.36 -12.82
N GLU A 141 6.57 1.43 -13.61
CA GLU A 141 6.81 1.33 -15.06
C GLU A 141 8.22 0.78 -15.35
N MET A 142 9.24 1.29 -14.66
CA MET A 142 10.62 0.79 -14.76
C MET A 142 10.73 -0.70 -14.38
N LEU A 143 10.06 -1.13 -13.31
CA LEU A 143 10.02 -2.56 -12.94
C LEU A 143 9.40 -3.42 -14.05
N LYS A 144 8.35 -2.93 -14.73
CA LYS A 144 7.72 -3.65 -15.83
C LYS A 144 8.66 -3.78 -17.04
N GLU A 145 9.49 -2.78 -17.32
CA GLU A 145 10.47 -2.84 -18.41
C GLU A 145 11.58 -3.85 -18.14
N GLN A 146 12.08 -3.93 -16.90
CA GLN A 146 13.11 -4.90 -16.49
C GLN A 146 12.66 -6.36 -16.62
N HIS A 147 11.36 -6.63 -16.53
CA HIS A 147 10.79 -7.97 -16.69
C HIS A 147 10.33 -8.30 -18.12
N LYS A 148 10.58 -7.42 -19.10
CA LYS A 148 10.32 -7.69 -20.53
C LYS A 148 11.54 -8.24 -21.28
N GLU A 149 12.69 -8.33 -20.62
CA GLU A 149 13.91 -9.02 -21.10
C GLU A 149 13.88 -10.50 -20.71
#